data_AF-A0A402A4Q6-F1
#
_entry.id   AF-A0A402A4Q6-F1
#
_cell.length_a   1.000
_cell.length_b   1.000
_cell.length_c   1.000
_cell.angle_alpha   90.00
_cell.angle_beta   90.00
_cell.angle_gamma   90.00
#
_symmetry.space_group_name_H-M   'P 1'
#
loop_
_entity.id
_entity.type
_entity.pdbx_description
1 polymer ?
#
loop_
_entity_poly.entity_id
_entity_poly.type
_entity_poly.pdbx_seq_one_letter_code
_entity_poly.pdbx_strand_id
1 'polypeptide(L)'
;MIIFNIYDYKIFLETNQAPKYYREFFRDDSLLAEEIDIDRTEKDPLDSNVVFIAAKNCGSKKEFSLTLLLGYSPSDPAFYPELLYVPESQILFIRAGEKILAYQLQVPQKLFELSVDIGFLSWERYSNYIIMVAEMRMTVWNLAGEQLWTLFVEQPWSYHCHHEMMSFIKDEQVYTFPVATGPGKERM
;
A
#
# COMPACT_ATOMS: atom_id res chain seq x y z
N MET A 1 -18.86 3.42 4.42
CA MET A 1 -17.76 3.08 5.35
C MET A 1 -17.80 1.60 5.79
N ILE A 2 -16.67 0.91 5.61
CA ILE A 2 -16.38 -0.44 6.12
C ILE A 2 -15.49 -0.30 7.36
N ILE A 3 -15.74 -1.10 8.39
CA ILE A 3 -14.93 -1.11 9.62
C ILE A 3 -14.52 -2.55 9.92
N PHE A 4 -13.24 -2.76 10.15
CA PHE A 4 -12.69 -4.08 10.45
C PHE A 4 -11.42 -3.97 11.30
N ASN A 5 -10.99 -5.10 11.87
CA ASN A 5 -9.76 -5.15 12.66
C ASN A 5 -8.63 -5.77 11.84
N ILE A 6 -7.43 -5.21 11.95
CA ILE A 6 -6.17 -5.77 11.48
C ILE A 6 -5.24 -5.81 12.69
N TYR A 7 -5.04 -6.99 13.29
CA TYR A 7 -4.30 -7.16 14.54
C TYR A 7 -4.80 -6.18 15.63
N ASP A 8 -3.91 -5.31 16.12
CA ASP A 8 -4.19 -4.35 17.18
C ASP A 8 -4.82 -3.04 16.68
N TYR A 9 -5.15 -2.95 15.39
CA TYR A 9 -5.73 -1.77 14.78
C TYR A 9 -7.16 -2.01 14.31
N LYS A 10 -8.03 -1.04 14.59
CA LYS A 10 -9.33 -0.90 13.95
C LYS A 10 -9.19 0.04 12.76
N ILE A 11 -9.51 -0.46 11.57
CA ILE A 11 -9.46 0.28 10.31
C ILE A 11 -10.85 0.73 9.92
N PHE A 12 -10.95 2.00 9.53
CA PHE A 12 -12.12 2.63 8.94
C PHE A 12 -11.77 2.94 7.50
N LEU A 13 -12.47 2.31 6.56
CA LEU A 13 -12.21 2.45 5.13
C LEU A 13 -13.48 2.93 4.42
N GLU A 14 -13.37 3.97 3.62
CA GLU A 14 -14.42 4.41 2.72
C GLU A 14 -13.82 4.76 1.37
N THR A 15 -14.47 4.35 0.28
CA THR A 15 -13.97 4.47 -1.09
C THR A 15 -14.97 5.24 -1.94
N ASN A 16 -14.49 5.93 -2.96
CA ASN A 16 -15.25 6.77 -3.90
C ASN A 16 -15.93 8.01 -3.29
N GLN A 17 -15.75 8.28 -1.99
CA GLN A 17 -16.28 9.45 -1.29
C GLN A 17 -15.58 9.62 0.06
N ALA A 18 -15.54 10.85 0.58
CA ALA A 18 -15.12 11.09 1.96
C ALA A 18 -16.30 10.88 2.92
N PRO A 19 -16.07 10.38 4.15
CA PRO A 19 -17.12 10.35 5.18
C PRO A 19 -17.66 11.74 5.45
N LYS A 20 -18.98 11.86 5.71
CA LYS A 20 -19.67 13.16 5.95
C LYS A 20 -18.97 14.07 6.98
N TYR A 21 -18.32 13.47 7.97
CA TYR A 21 -17.63 14.18 9.05
C TYR A 21 -16.13 13.88 9.07
N TYR A 22 -15.50 13.56 7.92
CA TYR A 22 -14.08 13.18 7.88
C TYR A 22 -13.17 14.25 8.49
N ARG A 23 -13.51 15.54 8.35
CA ARG A 23 -12.73 16.65 8.91
C ARG A 23 -12.61 16.60 10.44
N GLU A 24 -13.55 15.95 11.14
CA GLU A 24 -13.46 15.75 12.59
C GLU A 24 -12.31 14.79 12.94
N PHE A 25 -12.09 13.76 12.12
CA PHE A 25 -10.95 12.84 12.27
C PHE A 25 -9.60 13.57 12.12
N PHE A 26 -9.54 14.62 11.29
CA PHE A 26 -8.33 15.39 11.02
C PHE A 26 -7.98 16.43 12.09
N ARG A 27 -8.97 16.91 12.88
CA ARG A 27 -8.76 18.05 13.79
C ARG A 27 -8.17 17.67 15.13
N ASP A 28 -8.80 16.71 15.81
CA ASP A 28 -8.54 16.50 17.24
C ASP A 28 -8.25 15.04 17.60
N ASP A 29 -8.48 14.11 16.66
CA ASP A 29 -8.44 12.68 16.95
C ASP A 29 -7.30 11.94 16.25
N SER A 30 -6.42 12.58 15.47
CA SER A 30 -5.36 11.87 14.73
C SER A 30 -3.95 12.34 15.08
N LEU A 31 -3.05 11.37 15.30
CA LEU A 31 -1.62 11.62 15.49
C LEU A 31 -0.90 11.99 14.18
N LEU A 32 -1.33 11.37 13.07
CA LEU A 32 -0.92 11.74 11.72
C LEU A 32 -2.15 11.86 10.83
N ALA A 33 -2.30 13.00 10.17
CA ALA A 33 -3.41 13.27 9.29
C ALA A 33 -2.90 13.85 7.96
N GLU A 34 -3.22 13.22 6.84
CA GLU A 34 -2.78 13.65 5.50
C GLU A 34 -3.93 13.68 4.50
N GLU A 35 -3.94 14.74 3.69
CA GLU A 35 -4.73 14.83 2.46
C GLU A 35 -3.75 14.84 1.28
N ILE A 36 -3.93 13.90 0.35
CA ILE A 36 -3.04 13.72 -0.81
C ILE A 36 -3.88 13.76 -2.08
N ASP A 37 -3.44 14.54 -3.07
CA ASP A 37 -4.06 14.67 -4.40
C ASP A 37 -5.57 14.99 -4.35
N ILE A 38 -5.96 15.82 -3.37
CA ILE A 38 -7.34 16.29 -3.22
C ILE A 38 -7.51 17.57 -4.02
N ASP A 39 -8.22 17.48 -5.14
CA ASP A 39 -8.68 18.69 -5.86
C ASP A 39 -9.82 19.33 -5.08
N ARG A 40 -9.61 20.58 -4.67
CA ARG A 40 -10.60 21.39 -3.92
C ARG A 40 -11.30 22.43 -4.80
N THR A 41 -10.99 22.46 -6.10
CA THR A 41 -11.46 23.47 -7.06
C THR A 41 -12.68 22.99 -7.85
N GLU A 42 -12.82 21.68 -8.08
CA GLU A 42 -14.07 21.06 -8.49
C GLU A 42 -14.96 20.80 -7.27
N LYS A 43 -16.28 20.64 -7.48
CA LYS A 43 -17.31 20.46 -6.43
C LYS A 43 -16.77 19.67 -5.24
N ASP A 44 -16.98 20.20 -4.04
CA ASP A 44 -16.57 19.69 -2.71
C ASP A 44 -15.93 18.28 -2.76
N PRO A 45 -14.68 18.05 -2.28
CA PRO A 45 -14.00 16.75 -2.32
C PRO A 45 -14.78 15.56 -1.69
N LEU A 46 -15.94 15.84 -1.11
CA LEU A 46 -17.01 14.90 -0.79
C LEU A 46 -17.62 14.17 -2.01
N ASP A 47 -17.51 14.66 -3.25
CA ASP A 47 -18.36 14.21 -4.37
C ASP A 47 -17.73 13.22 -5.38
N SER A 48 -16.41 12.95 -5.41
CA SER A 48 -15.90 11.80 -6.19
C SER A 48 -14.44 11.42 -5.92
N ASN A 49 -14.12 10.14 -6.16
CA ASN A 49 -12.77 9.61 -6.42
C ASN A 49 -11.73 9.80 -5.30
N VAL A 50 -12.15 9.59 -4.04
CA VAL A 50 -11.25 9.58 -2.89
C VAL A 50 -11.34 8.27 -2.10
N VAL A 51 -10.25 7.91 -1.44
CA VAL A 51 -10.19 6.88 -0.41
C VAL A 51 -9.94 7.55 0.93
N PHE A 52 -10.80 7.23 1.89
CA PHE A 52 -10.59 7.55 3.29
C PHE A 52 -10.12 6.31 4.03
N ILE A 53 -8.99 6.42 4.75
CA ILE A 53 -8.47 5.39 5.64
C ILE A 53 -8.18 6.03 6.99
N ALA A 54 -8.74 5.49 8.06
CA ALA A 54 -8.31 5.81 9.42
C ALA A 54 -7.95 4.55 10.19
N ALA A 55 -6.82 4.58 10.90
CA ALA A 55 -6.30 3.48 11.69
C ALA A 55 -6.24 3.87 13.16
N LYS A 56 -7.00 3.17 14.01
CA LYS A 56 -7.03 3.39 15.47
C LYS A 56 -6.44 2.19 16.19
N ASN A 57 -5.42 2.42 17.00
CA ASN A 57 -4.92 1.39 17.91
C ASN A 57 -6.01 1.04 18.94
N CYS A 58 -6.35 -0.24 19.07
CA CYS A 58 -7.42 -0.73 19.96
C CYS A 58 -7.14 -0.49 21.46
N GLY A 59 -5.87 -0.33 21.84
CA GLY A 59 -5.45 0.07 23.19
C GLY A 59 -5.51 1.58 23.45
N SER A 60 -5.64 2.40 22.40
CA SER A 60 -5.75 3.85 22.52
C SER A 60 -7.20 4.28 22.78
N LYS A 61 -7.40 5.16 23.76
CA LYS A 61 -8.74 5.61 24.15
C LYS A 61 -9.33 6.65 23.20
N LYS A 62 -8.52 7.47 22.52
CA LYS A 62 -9.05 8.57 21.70
C LYS A 62 -8.44 8.63 20.32
N GLU A 63 -7.12 8.58 20.22
CA GLU A 63 -6.44 8.95 18.99
C GLU A 63 -6.32 7.81 17.96
N PHE A 64 -6.55 8.15 16.70
CA PHE A 64 -6.15 7.44 15.50
C PHE A 64 -4.65 7.62 15.29
N SER A 65 -3.94 6.54 14.99
CA SER A 65 -2.54 6.61 14.56
C SER A 65 -2.41 7.29 13.21
N LEU A 66 -3.35 7.05 12.29
CA LEU A 66 -3.34 7.60 10.95
C LEU A 66 -4.77 7.95 10.53
N THR A 67 -4.94 9.10 9.89
CA THR A 67 -6.09 9.42 9.05
C THR A 67 -5.59 9.94 7.70
N LEU A 68 -6.03 9.31 6.63
CA LEU A 68 -5.63 9.59 5.26
C LEU A 68 -6.87 9.83 4.41
N LEU A 69 -6.87 10.92 3.66
CA LEU A 69 -7.76 11.13 2.54
C LEU A 69 -6.92 11.24 1.27
N LEU A 70 -7.10 10.29 0.35
CA LEU A 70 -6.28 10.15 -0.84
C LEU A 70 -7.17 10.25 -2.09
N GLY A 71 -6.92 11.22 -2.94
CA GLY A 71 -7.47 11.27 -4.29
C GLY A 71 -6.91 10.11 -5.12
N TYR A 72 -7.77 9.42 -5.86
CA TYR A 72 -7.35 8.33 -6.74
C TYR A 72 -8.28 8.22 -7.94
N SER A 73 -7.74 7.78 -9.08
CA SER A 73 -8.56 7.48 -10.26
C SER A 73 -8.83 5.98 -10.34
N PRO A 74 -10.05 5.50 -10.05
CA PRO A 74 -10.42 4.09 -10.18
C PRO A 74 -10.75 3.74 -11.64
N SER A 75 -9.86 4.06 -12.58
CA SER A 75 -10.10 3.87 -14.02
C SER A 75 -10.27 2.39 -14.43
N ASP A 76 -9.82 1.45 -13.60
CA ASP A 76 -9.94 -0.01 -13.79
C ASP A 76 -10.03 -0.72 -12.42
N PRO A 77 -10.68 -1.90 -12.28
CA PRO A 77 -10.64 -2.70 -11.05
C PRO A 77 -9.24 -2.95 -10.46
N ALA A 78 -8.22 -3.01 -11.30
CA ALA A 78 -6.83 -3.04 -10.88
C ALA A 78 -6.43 -1.76 -10.14
N PHE A 79 -7.29 -0.77 -9.91
CA PHE A 79 -7.05 0.49 -9.19
C PHE A 79 -7.77 0.61 -7.83
N TYR A 80 -8.44 -0.45 -7.38
CA TYR A 80 -9.07 -0.46 -6.06
C TYR A 80 -8.05 -0.37 -4.91
N PRO A 81 -8.44 0.23 -3.78
CA PRO A 81 -7.52 0.38 -2.66
C PRO A 81 -7.18 -0.97 -2.02
N GLU A 82 -5.91 -1.14 -1.68
CA GLU A 82 -5.42 -2.35 -1.02
C GLU A 82 -4.58 -1.96 0.20
N LEU A 83 -4.75 -2.72 1.28
CA LEU A 83 -4.04 -2.51 2.54
C LEU A 83 -3.28 -3.79 2.90
N LEU A 84 -1.98 -3.66 3.16
CA LEU A 84 -1.17 -4.73 3.74
C LEU A 84 -0.53 -4.22 5.03
N TYR A 85 -0.74 -4.94 6.12
CA TYR A 85 -0.18 -4.59 7.43
C TYR A 85 0.87 -5.60 7.88
N VAL A 86 1.99 -5.10 8.38
CA VAL A 86 3.09 -5.90 8.92
C VAL A 86 3.13 -5.71 10.45
N PRO A 87 2.64 -6.67 11.26
CA PRO A 87 2.58 -6.52 12.71
C PRO A 87 3.95 -6.39 13.38
N GLU A 88 5.00 -7.02 12.84
CA GLU A 88 6.34 -7.01 13.43
C GLU A 88 6.96 -5.60 13.45
N SER A 89 6.69 -4.83 12.40
CA SER A 89 7.19 -3.48 12.24
C SER A 89 6.10 -2.43 12.40
N GLN A 90 4.84 -2.83 12.53
CA GLN A 90 3.65 -1.96 12.59
C GLN A 90 3.53 -1.02 11.38
N ILE A 91 3.94 -1.51 10.21
CA ILE A 91 3.86 -0.76 8.96
C ILE A 91 2.56 -1.10 8.24
N LEU A 92 1.83 -0.06 7.83
CA LEU A 92 0.69 -0.16 6.93
C LEU A 92 1.10 0.30 5.53
N PHE A 93 1.16 -0.65 4.61
CA PHE A 93 1.26 -0.39 3.18
C PHE A 93 -0.14 -0.13 2.65
N ILE A 94 -0.27 0.97 1.92
CA ILE A 94 -1.52 1.43 1.33
C ILE A 94 -1.27 1.57 -0.15
N ARG A 95 -2.20 1.07 -0.93
CA ARG A 95 -2.29 1.37 -2.33
C ARG A 95 -3.67 1.94 -2.62
N ALA A 96 -3.75 2.96 -3.47
CA ALA A 96 -4.99 3.38 -4.10
C ALA A 96 -4.68 4.10 -5.41
N GLY A 97 -5.29 3.65 -6.51
CA GLY A 97 -4.92 4.16 -7.82
C GLY A 97 -3.47 3.82 -8.17
N GLU A 98 -2.75 4.83 -8.69
CA GLU A 98 -1.31 4.76 -8.99
C GLU A 98 -0.44 4.98 -7.76
N LYS A 99 -1.02 5.43 -6.64
CA LYS A 99 -0.28 5.80 -5.44
C LYS A 99 -0.05 4.61 -4.54
N ILE A 100 1.18 4.55 -4.03
CA ILE A 100 1.65 3.56 -3.09
C ILE A 100 2.30 4.29 -1.92
N LEU A 101 1.80 4.05 -0.72
CA LEU A 101 2.21 4.70 0.50
C LEU A 101 2.59 3.65 1.54
N ALA A 102 3.52 3.99 2.43
CA ALA A 102 3.77 3.21 3.63
C ALA A 102 3.85 4.11 4.85
N TYR A 103 3.19 3.67 5.92
CA TYR A 103 3.11 4.40 7.18
C TYR A 103 3.55 3.51 8.34
N GLN A 104 4.38 4.06 9.22
CA GLN A 104 4.62 3.48 10.53
C GLN A 104 3.45 3.88 11.46
N LEU A 105 2.74 2.93 12.06
CA LEU A 105 1.56 3.21 12.88
C LEU A 105 1.84 3.32 14.38
N GLN A 106 2.96 2.77 14.88
CA GLN A 106 3.32 2.86 16.30
C GLN A 106 3.80 4.26 16.67
N VAL A 107 4.71 4.79 15.84
CA VAL A 107 5.17 6.18 15.87
C VAL A 107 4.71 6.79 14.55
N PRO A 108 3.50 7.39 14.50
CA PRO A 108 2.88 7.82 13.26
C PRO A 108 3.79 8.68 12.38
N GLN A 109 4.24 8.13 11.26
CA GLN A 109 5.01 8.84 10.24
C GLN A 109 4.86 8.16 8.87
N LYS A 110 4.92 8.96 7.81
CA LYS A 110 5.06 8.47 6.43
C LYS A 110 6.49 7.96 6.22
N LEU A 111 6.62 6.72 5.76
CA LEU A 111 7.92 6.11 5.43
C LEU A 111 8.31 6.39 3.99
N PHE A 112 7.38 6.18 3.05
CA PHE A 112 7.59 6.52 1.65
C PHE A 112 6.26 6.75 0.92
N GLU A 113 6.38 7.40 -0.23
CA GLU A 113 5.34 7.57 -1.24
C GLU A 113 5.96 7.30 -2.61
N LEU A 114 5.30 6.45 -3.40
CA LEU A 114 5.71 6.05 -4.74
C LEU A 114 4.49 6.08 -5.68
N SER A 115 4.76 6.14 -6.97
CA SER A 115 3.77 5.94 -8.02
C SER A 115 4.12 4.75 -8.90
N VAL A 116 3.10 4.07 -9.41
CA VAL A 116 3.21 3.04 -10.46
C VAL A 116 2.53 3.51 -11.75
N ASP A 117 3.20 3.27 -12.88
CA ASP A 117 2.83 3.91 -14.14
C ASP A 117 1.63 3.24 -14.84
N ILE A 118 1.54 1.90 -14.79
CA ILE A 118 0.54 1.13 -15.55
C ILE A 118 -0.21 0.16 -14.64
N GLY A 119 -0.70 0.61 -13.49
CA GLY A 119 -1.55 -0.23 -12.64
C GLY A 119 -0.80 -1.20 -11.73
N PHE A 120 -1.35 -1.35 -10.53
CA PHE A 120 -0.86 -2.23 -9.49
C PHE A 120 -1.77 -3.45 -9.39
N LEU A 121 -1.19 -4.61 -9.13
CA LEU A 121 -1.90 -5.89 -9.13
C LEU A 121 -2.12 -6.42 -7.72
N SER A 122 -1.09 -6.44 -6.87
CA SER A 122 -1.21 -6.98 -5.51
C SER A 122 -0.10 -6.53 -4.57
N TRP A 123 -0.43 -6.53 -3.29
CA TRP A 123 0.53 -6.64 -2.20
C TRP A 123 0.52 -8.08 -1.69
N GLU A 124 1.69 -8.69 -1.59
CA GLU A 124 1.83 -10.04 -1.07
C GLU A 124 2.86 -10.07 0.05
N ARG A 125 2.50 -10.72 1.16
CA ARG A 125 3.47 -11.04 2.21
C ARG A 125 3.98 -12.45 2.00
N TYR A 126 5.29 -12.60 1.88
CA TYR A 126 5.96 -13.88 1.80
C TYR A 126 7.07 -13.98 2.85
N SER A 127 6.83 -14.74 3.92
CA SER A 127 7.77 -14.89 5.03
C SER A 127 8.19 -13.51 5.60
N ASN A 128 9.46 -13.13 5.41
CA ASN A 128 10.07 -11.87 5.86
C ASN A 128 10.10 -10.78 4.79
N TYR A 129 9.35 -10.95 3.71
CA TYR A 129 9.36 -10.07 2.55
C TYR A 129 7.95 -9.59 2.22
N ILE A 130 7.88 -8.35 1.76
CA ILE A 130 6.70 -7.77 1.11
C ILE A 130 7.01 -7.68 -0.38
N ILE A 131 6.10 -8.16 -1.20
CA ILE A 131 6.22 -8.17 -2.66
C ILE A 131 5.09 -7.32 -3.22
N MET A 132 5.44 -6.35 -4.04
CA MET A 132 4.51 -5.57 -4.85
C MET A 132 4.59 -6.09 -6.26
N VAL A 133 3.42 -6.39 -6.81
CA VAL A 133 3.25 -6.76 -8.21
C VAL A 133 2.49 -5.64 -8.89
N ALA A 134 3.03 -5.14 -10.01
CA ALA A 134 2.43 -4.16 -10.89
C ALA A 134 2.65 -4.61 -12.35
N GLU A 135 1.89 -4.07 -13.32
CA GLU A 135 1.92 -4.55 -14.72
C GLU A 135 3.33 -4.53 -15.33
N MET A 136 4.15 -3.52 -15.00
CA MET A 136 5.51 -3.35 -15.54
C MET A 136 6.61 -3.45 -14.48
N ARG A 137 6.28 -3.83 -13.25
CA ARG A 137 7.23 -3.77 -12.13
C ARG A 137 6.90 -4.79 -11.06
N MET A 138 7.93 -5.49 -10.59
CA MET A 138 7.92 -6.19 -9.30
C MET A 138 8.91 -5.50 -8.36
N THR A 139 8.55 -5.31 -7.11
CA THR A 139 9.47 -4.76 -6.11
C THR A 139 9.36 -5.57 -4.83
N VAL A 140 10.47 -5.71 -4.12
CA VAL A 140 10.55 -6.46 -2.87
C VAL A 140 11.12 -5.57 -1.77
N TRP A 141 10.49 -5.63 -0.59
CA TRP A 141 10.89 -4.94 0.63
C TRP A 141 11.08 -5.96 1.74
N ASN A 142 11.90 -5.61 2.75
CA ASN A 142 11.91 -6.33 4.01
C ASN A 142 10.73 -5.89 4.91
N LEU A 143 10.53 -6.60 6.03
CA LEU A 143 9.47 -6.24 6.99
C LEU A 143 9.66 -4.86 7.63
N ALA A 144 10.87 -4.28 7.62
CA ALA A 144 11.13 -2.93 8.12
C ALA A 144 10.74 -1.82 7.12
N GLY A 145 10.24 -2.18 5.93
CA GLY A 145 9.85 -1.23 4.89
C GLY A 145 11.00 -0.74 4.03
N GLU A 146 12.19 -1.35 4.13
CA GLU A 146 13.33 -1.03 3.27
C GLU A 146 13.21 -1.78 1.94
N GLN A 147 13.30 -1.05 0.84
CA GLN A 147 13.30 -1.64 -0.50
C GLN A 147 14.59 -2.41 -0.72
N LEU A 148 14.48 -3.69 -1.07
CA LEU A 148 15.62 -4.56 -1.37
C LEU A 148 16.01 -4.46 -2.83
N TRP A 149 15.04 -4.61 -3.74
CA TRP A 149 15.26 -4.51 -5.18
C TRP A 149 13.96 -4.31 -5.94
N THR A 150 14.09 -3.82 -7.17
CA THR A 150 13.01 -3.66 -8.15
C THR A 150 13.42 -4.33 -9.45
N LEU A 151 12.49 -5.06 -10.05
CA LEU A 151 12.59 -5.62 -11.39
C LEU A 151 11.56 -4.94 -12.28
N PHE A 152 12.01 -4.38 -13.41
CA PHE A 152 11.13 -3.87 -14.46
C PHE A 152 10.91 -4.96 -15.50
N VAL A 153 9.66 -5.33 -15.72
CA VAL A 153 9.32 -6.46 -16.58
C VAL A 153 7.92 -6.34 -17.12
N GLU A 154 7.79 -6.44 -18.44
CA GLU A 154 6.51 -6.46 -19.15
C GLU A 154 5.88 -7.85 -19.08
N GLN A 155 4.56 -7.89 -18.87
CA GLN A 155 3.73 -9.10 -18.96
C GLN A 155 3.83 -9.76 -20.36
N PRO A 156 3.64 -11.09 -20.47
CA PRO A 156 3.28 -12.01 -19.40
C PRO A 156 4.50 -12.51 -18.60
N TRP A 157 4.37 -12.54 -17.28
CA TRP A 157 5.32 -13.19 -16.38
C TRP A 157 4.61 -13.77 -15.18
N SER A 158 5.24 -14.74 -14.53
CA SER A 158 4.76 -15.28 -13.26
C SER A 158 5.93 -15.52 -12.32
N TYR A 159 5.63 -15.69 -11.04
CA TYR A 159 6.64 -16.01 -10.06
C TYR A 159 6.09 -16.93 -8.98
N HIS A 160 6.99 -17.67 -8.36
CA HIS A 160 6.70 -18.49 -7.20
C HIS A 160 7.84 -18.33 -6.20
N CYS A 161 7.49 -18.18 -4.93
CA CYS A 161 8.47 -18.15 -3.85
C CYS A 161 8.47 -19.48 -3.09
N HIS A 162 9.66 -20.04 -2.89
CA HIS A 162 9.88 -21.24 -2.08
C HIS A 162 11.09 -21.05 -1.15
N HIS A 163 10.84 -21.10 0.15
CA HIS A 163 11.79 -20.74 1.21
C HIS A 163 12.31 -19.31 1.09
N GLU A 164 13.55 -19.12 0.65
CA GLU A 164 14.16 -17.81 0.45
C GLU A 164 14.51 -17.55 -1.02
N MET A 165 13.99 -18.39 -1.92
CA MET A 165 14.25 -18.33 -3.35
C MET A 165 12.98 -17.95 -4.11
N MET A 166 13.14 -17.11 -5.12
CA MET A 166 12.13 -16.79 -6.11
C MET A 166 12.45 -17.51 -7.41
N SER A 167 11.46 -18.21 -7.96
CA SER A 167 11.45 -18.66 -9.35
C SER A 167 10.60 -17.68 -10.16
N PHE A 168 11.24 -16.92 -11.03
CA PHE A 168 10.62 -15.97 -11.93
C PHE A 168 10.56 -16.55 -13.34
N ILE A 169 9.40 -16.51 -13.99
CA ILE A 169 9.13 -17.15 -15.27
C ILE A 169 8.74 -16.08 -16.28
N LYS A 170 9.53 -15.95 -17.34
CA LYS A 170 9.28 -15.02 -18.45
C LYS A 170 9.72 -15.67 -19.76
N ASP A 171 8.89 -15.58 -20.79
CA ASP A 171 9.18 -16.14 -22.13
C ASP A 171 9.62 -17.62 -22.07
N GLU A 172 8.93 -18.42 -21.25
CA GLU A 172 9.23 -19.84 -20.96
C GLU A 172 10.58 -20.10 -20.26
N GLN A 173 11.35 -19.05 -19.93
CA GLN A 173 12.60 -19.16 -19.21
C GLN A 173 12.38 -19.01 -17.71
N VAL A 174 13.08 -19.85 -16.94
CA VAL A 174 13.02 -19.84 -15.47
C VAL A 174 14.29 -19.25 -14.91
N TYR A 175 14.14 -18.17 -14.15
CA TYR A 175 15.20 -17.49 -13.41
C TYR A 175 15.01 -17.78 -11.93
N THR A 176 16.03 -18.33 -11.27
CA THR A 176 15.98 -18.59 -9.84
C THR A 176 17.04 -17.79 -9.10
N PHE A 177 16.61 -17.04 -8.08
CA PHE A 177 17.48 -16.18 -7.30
C PHE A 177 16.95 -15.95 -5.87
N PRO A 178 17.80 -15.57 -4.91
CA PRO A 178 17.34 -15.28 -3.55
C PRO A 178 16.38 -14.09 -3.52
N VAL A 179 15.27 -14.21 -2.79
CA VAL A 179 14.30 -13.12 -2.62
C VAL A 179 14.95 -11.90 -1.97
N ALA A 180 15.95 -12.09 -1.11
CA ALA A 180 16.64 -10.98 -0.45
C ALA A 180 17.47 -10.12 -1.40
N THR A 181 18.06 -10.72 -2.44
CA THR A 181 19.05 -10.05 -3.30
C THR A 181 18.54 -9.81 -4.72
N GLY A 182 17.43 -10.46 -5.09
CA GLY A 182 16.87 -10.38 -6.43
C GLY A 182 17.77 -11.05 -7.48
N PRO A 183 17.48 -10.83 -8.77
CA PRO A 183 18.17 -11.48 -9.88
C PRO A 183 19.65 -11.08 -10.03
N GLY A 184 20.07 -9.97 -9.43
CA GLY A 184 21.36 -9.34 -9.69
C GLY A 184 21.36 -8.55 -11.01
N LYS A 185 22.40 -7.75 -11.24
CA LYS A 185 22.48 -6.83 -12.40
C LYS A 185 22.71 -7.51 -13.75
N GLU A 186 23.08 -8.79 -13.76
CA GLU A 186 23.54 -9.51 -14.96
C GLU A 186 22.57 -10.60 -15.42
N ARG A 187 21.41 -10.76 -14.75
CA ARG A 187 20.45 -11.83 -15.05
C ARG A 187 19.05 -11.26 -15.25
N MET A 188 18.85 -10.60 -16.40
CA MET A 188 17.60 -10.56 -17.17
C MET A 188 17.80 -9.71 -18.43
#